data_AF-A0A2U3Q6M9-F1
#
_entry.id   AF-A0A2U3Q6M9-F1
#
_cell.length_a   1.000
_cell.length_b   1.000
_cell.length_c   1.000
_cell.angle_alpha   90.00
_cell.angle_beta   90.00
_cell.angle_gamma   90.00
#
_symmetry.space_group_name_H-M   'P 1'
#
loop_
_entity.id
_entity.type
_entity.pdbx_description
1 polymer ?
#
loop_
_entity_poly.entity_id
_entity_poly.type
_entity_poly.pdbx_seq_one_letter_code
_entity_poly.pdbx_strand_id
1 'polypeptide(L)'
;MLPRTSSRAPPSSAAIPLVLFVLTGICIAAVTELLRHTLQKLAEANRYSEVLLQERAHRTRNDLATIVSVLRLQARSATDPAVQAAIASAVSRVDVVAKVHDRLRDTADSNRIDLAAYIEALCGSLANFHRGVRTISIGVHCENIEVRSSQAASIGLIVNELVTNCFKYAFPEGRRGAVEVDVRAKDDSILVTVQDNGVGCPLEGKSGLGTRLISLLASQMKGAVTRRPLSEGCEVQVSLARDA
;
A
#
# COMPACT_ATOMS: atom_id res chain seq x y z
N MET A 1 87.02 44.92 20.51
CA MET A 1 87.25 43.45 20.49
C MET A 1 85.89 42.79 20.72
N LEU A 2 85.43 41.98 19.76
CA LEU A 2 84.02 41.61 19.49
C LEU A 2 83.34 40.76 20.59
N PRO A 3 82.00 40.85 20.74
CA PRO A 3 81.23 39.99 21.65
C PRO A 3 80.97 38.61 21.03
N ARG A 4 81.20 37.54 21.80
CA ARG A 4 80.84 36.16 21.44
C ARG A 4 79.35 35.92 21.73
N THR A 5 78.56 35.70 20.69
CA THR A 5 77.19 35.20 20.80
C THR A 5 77.20 33.68 20.93
N SER A 6 76.85 33.15 22.11
CA SER A 6 76.63 31.72 22.31
C SER A 6 75.25 31.33 21.75
N SER A 7 75.23 30.56 20.68
CA SER A 7 74.03 29.91 20.14
C SER A 7 73.52 28.87 21.15
N ARG A 8 72.36 29.14 21.77
CA ARG A 8 71.68 28.22 22.69
C ARG A 8 70.71 27.39 21.85
N ALA A 9 71.03 26.12 21.62
CA ALA A 9 70.11 25.17 21.00
C ALA A 9 68.81 25.08 21.84
N PRO A 10 67.63 24.94 21.22
CA PRO A 10 66.38 24.84 21.95
C PRO A 10 66.37 23.61 22.88
N PRO A 11 65.75 23.70 24.07
CA PRO A 11 65.69 22.58 25.01
C PRO A 11 64.91 21.40 24.40
N SER A 12 65.43 20.19 24.55
CA SER A 12 64.89 18.92 24.03
C SER A 12 63.45 18.59 24.48
N SER A 13 62.90 19.33 25.45
CA SER A 13 61.52 19.19 25.94
C SER A 13 60.45 19.80 25.01
N ALA A 14 60.82 20.72 24.11
CA ALA A 14 59.88 21.36 23.18
C ALA A 14 59.62 20.53 21.89
N ALA A 15 60.43 19.50 21.63
CA ALA A 15 60.28 18.65 20.44
C ALA A 15 59.11 17.66 20.58
N ILE A 16 58.88 17.13 21.79
CA ILE A 16 57.84 16.11 22.04
C ILE A 16 56.43 16.66 21.79
N PRO A 17 56.03 17.85 22.29
CA PRO A 17 54.72 18.42 22.02
C PRO A 17 54.49 18.73 20.54
N LEU A 18 55.53 19.18 19.81
CA LEU A 18 55.44 19.48 18.39
C LEU A 18 55.21 18.21 17.56
N VAL A 19 55.94 17.14 17.86
CA VAL A 19 55.76 15.84 17.21
C VAL A 19 54.37 15.28 17.48
N LEU A 20 53.89 15.37 18.74
CA LEU A 20 52.53 14.94 19.09
C LEU A 20 51.46 15.76 18.37
N PHE A 21 51.64 17.08 18.25
CA PHE A 21 50.73 17.95 17.51
C PHE A 21 50.67 17.60 16.02
N VAL A 22 51.81 17.33 15.39
CA VAL A 22 51.86 16.92 13.97
C VAL A 22 51.21 15.55 13.80
N LEU A 23 51.52 14.57 14.66
CA LEU A 23 50.93 13.23 14.58
C LEU A 23 49.42 13.24 14.80
N THR A 24 48.93 14.00 15.79
CA THR A 24 47.49 14.15 16.03
C THR A 24 46.79 14.85 14.88
N GLY A 25 47.39 15.90 14.30
CA GLY A 25 46.88 16.56 13.11
C GLY A 25 46.78 15.62 11.90
N ILE A 26 47.81 14.82 11.64
CA ILE A 26 47.82 13.81 10.57
C ILE A 26 46.76 12.74 10.83
N CYS A 27 46.64 12.22 12.07
CA CYS A 27 45.62 11.25 12.43
C CYS A 27 44.20 11.80 12.26
N ILE A 28 43.93 13.03 12.72
CA ILE A 28 42.62 13.68 12.56
C ILE A 28 42.30 13.86 11.08
N ALA A 29 43.26 14.33 10.28
CA ALA A 29 43.08 14.50 8.84
C ALA A 29 42.78 13.15 8.15
N ALA A 30 43.54 12.09 8.47
CA ALA A 30 43.33 10.76 7.91
C ALA A 30 41.98 10.16 8.30
N VAL A 31 41.57 10.29 9.56
CA VAL A 31 40.26 9.82 10.05
C VAL A 31 39.12 10.61 9.41
N THR A 32 39.27 11.93 9.29
CA THR A 32 38.26 12.80 8.65
C THR A 32 38.08 12.44 7.18
N GLU A 33 39.18 12.20 6.47
CA GLU A 33 39.15 11.82 5.06
C GLU A 33 38.54 10.42 4.86
N LEU A 34 38.89 9.46 5.72
CA LEU A 34 38.29 8.12 5.71
C LEU A 34 36.78 8.17 6.00
N LEU A 35 36.37 9.00 6.96
CA LEU A 35 34.97 9.19 7.30
C LEU A 35 34.20 9.82 6.14
N ARG A 36 34.75 10.87 5.52
CA ARG A 36 34.15 11.51 4.33
C ARG A 36 33.98 10.52 3.19
N HIS A 37 35.01 9.74 2.87
CA HIS A 37 34.91 8.72 1.82
C HIS A 37 33.85 7.65 2.13
N THR A 38 33.77 7.18 3.38
CA THR A 38 32.76 6.20 3.79
C THR A 38 31.34 6.78 3.68
N LEU A 39 31.14 8.03 4.14
CA LEU A 39 29.86 8.72 4.05
C LEU A 39 29.44 8.95 2.59
N GLN A 40 30.37 9.33 1.71
CA GLN A 40 30.09 9.50 0.28
C GLN A 40 29.67 8.18 -0.37
N LYS A 41 30.42 7.08 -0.11
CA LYS A 41 30.06 5.75 -0.63
C LYS A 41 28.69 5.28 -0.14
N LEU A 42 28.38 5.53 1.13
CA LEU A 42 27.08 5.17 1.70
C LEU A 42 25.94 6.00 1.05
N ALA A 43 26.16 7.30 0.86
CA ALA A 43 25.21 8.18 0.19
C ALA A 43 24.96 7.77 -1.27
N GLU A 44 26.02 7.42 -2.01
CA GLU A 44 25.93 6.91 -3.38
C GLU A 44 25.19 5.57 -3.43
N ALA A 45 25.49 4.65 -2.52
CA ALA A 45 24.80 3.36 -2.43
C ALA A 45 23.30 3.52 -2.12
N ASN A 46 22.94 4.43 -1.20
CA ASN A 46 21.54 4.75 -0.91
C ASN A 46 20.84 5.34 -2.14
N ARG A 47 21.45 6.32 -2.80
CA ARG A 47 20.84 6.97 -3.98
C ARG A 47 20.66 5.98 -5.14
N TYR A 48 21.61 5.06 -5.32
CA TYR A 48 21.48 3.98 -6.30
C TYR A 48 20.35 3.00 -5.93
N SER A 49 20.20 2.67 -4.65
CA SER A 49 19.10 1.83 -4.15
C SER A 49 17.74 2.49 -4.40
N GLU A 50 17.60 3.78 -4.12
CA GLU A 50 16.38 4.57 -4.37
C GLU A 50 15.98 4.55 -5.85
N VAL A 51 16.94 4.80 -6.76
CA VAL A 51 16.70 4.76 -8.21
C VAL A 51 16.27 3.35 -8.67
N LEU A 52 16.91 2.30 -8.15
CA LEU A 52 16.54 0.93 -8.47
C LEU A 52 15.13 0.55 -7.97
N LEU A 53 14.75 1.02 -6.79
CA LEU A 53 13.41 0.83 -6.24
C LEU A 53 12.36 1.55 -7.11
N GLN A 54 12.68 2.77 -7.57
CA GLN A 54 11.81 3.52 -8.47
C GLN A 54 11.64 2.83 -9.84
N GLU A 55 12.72 2.32 -10.43
CA GLU A 55 12.66 1.60 -11.71
C GLU A 55 11.87 0.28 -11.61
N ARG A 56 12.05 -0.47 -10.51
CA ARG A 56 11.26 -1.68 -10.22
C ARG A 56 9.77 -1.36 -10.14
N ALA A 57 9.41 -0.30 -9.42
CA ALA A 57 8.04 0.17 -9.30
C ALA A 57 7.43 0.57 -10.65
N HIS A 58 8.18 1.29 -11.49
CA HIS A 58 7.75 1.64 -12.84
C HIS A 58 7.50 0.41 -13.73
N ARG A 59 8.37 -0.60 -13.64
CA ARG A 59 8.16 -1.87 -14.35
C ARG A 59 6.95 -2.62 -13.84
N THR A 60 6.73 -2.70 -12.52
CA THR A 60 5.54 -3.35 -11.96
C THR A 60 4.25 -2.69 -12.46
N ARG A 61 4.20 -1.36 -12.60
CA ARG A 61 3.06 -0.67 -13.22
C ARG A 61 2.87 -1.06 -14.69
N ASN A 62 3.95 -1.10 -15.47
CA ASN A 62 3.89 -1.49 -16.88
C ASN A 62 3.44 -2.95 -17.03
N ASP A 63 3.88 -3.83 -16.13
CA ASP A 63 3.51 -5.23 -16.11
C ASP A 63 2.02 -5.39 -15.77
N LEU A 64 1.54 -4.70 -14.73
CA LEU A 64 0.11 -4.70 -14.35
C LEU A 64 -0.77 -4.09 -15.46
N ALA A 65 -0.34 -2.99 -16.08
CA ALA A 65 -1.06 -2.36 -17.19
C ALA A 65 -1.10 -3.26 -18.44
N THR A 66 -0.04 -4.01 -18.69
CA THR A 66 0.02 -5.01 -19.77
C THR A 66 -0.92 -6.17 -19.46
N ILE A 67 -0.92 -6.70 -18.23
CA ILE A 67 -1.84 -7.75 -17.78
C ILE A 67 -3.30 -7.29 -17.93
N VAL A 68 -3.63 -6.06 -17.50
CA VAL A 68 -4.97 -5.48 -17.69
C VAL A 68 -5.33 -5.39 -19.17
N SER A 69 -4.40 -4.95 -20.01
CA SER A 69 -4.64 -4.81 -21.45
C SER A 69 -4.91 -6.15 -22.12
N VAL A 70 -4.14 -7.19 -21.79
CA VAL A 70 -4.35 -8.56 -22.29
C VAL A 70 -5.68 -9.13 -21.80
N LEU A 71 -6.01 -8.95 -20.52
CA LEU A 71 -7.29 -9.39 -19.97
C LEU A 71 -8.46 -8.67 -20.68
N ARG A 72 -8.39 -7.36 -20.90
CA ARG A 72 -9.43 -6.62 -21.62
C ARG A 72 -9.58 -7.10 -23.08
N LEU A 73 -8.49 -7.47 -23.75
CA LEU A 73 -8.54 -8.07 -25.08
C LEU A 73 -9.23 -9.44 -25.06
N GLN A 74 -8.88 -10.31 -24.10
CA GLN A 74 -9.52 -11.62 -23.92
C GLN A 74 -11.01 -11.49 -23.59
N ALA A 75 -11.42 -10.50 -22.80
CA ALA A 75 -12.82 -10.21 -22.53
C ALA A 75 -13.60 -9.86 -23.80
N ARG A 76 -13.01 -9.08 -24.71
CA ARG A 76 -13.67 -8.71 -25.98
C ARG A 76 -13.79 -9.89 -26.94
N SER A 77 -12.86 -10.83 -26.88
CA SER A 77 -12.84 -12.02 -27.74
C SER A 77 -13.67 -13.19 -27.19
N ALA A 78 -14.04 -13.18 -25.91
CA ALA A 78 -14.87 -14.21 -25.31
C ALA A 78 -16.32 -14.09 -25.81
N THR A 79 -16.92 -15.21 -26.24
CA THR A 79 -18.32 -15.31 -26.66
C THR A 79 -19.26 -15.65 -25.51
N ASP A 80 -18.76 -16.30 -24.46
CA ASP A 80 -19.52 -16.65 -23.26
C ASP A 80 -19.62 -15.44 -22.31
N PRO A 81 -20.83 -14.93 -22.02
CA PRO A 81 -21.05 -13.84 -21.07
C PRO A 81 -20.48 -14.13 -19.66
N ALA A 82 -20.45 -15.40 -19.22
CA ALA A 82 -19.87 -15.77 -17.94
C ALA A 82 -18.34 -15.57 -17.91
N VAL A 83 -17.66 -15.87 -19.03
CA VAL A 83 -16.22 -15.66 -19.19
C VAL A 83 -15.91 -14.17 -19.26
N GLN A 84 -16.71 -13.38 -19.99
CA GLN A 84 -16.56 -11.92 -20.02
C GLN A 84 -16.67 -11.30 -18.62
N ALA A 85 -17.66 -11.72 -17.84
CA ALA A 85 -17.85 -11.26 -16.46
C ALA A 85 -16.70 -11.66 -15.53
N ALA A 86 -16.15 -12.87 -15.68
CA ALA A 86 -15.00 -13.34 -14.91
C ALA A 86 -13.75 -12.51 -15.23
N ILE A 87 -13.49 -12.21 -16.50
CA ILE A 87 -12.35 -11.39 -16.92
C ILE A 87 -12.50 -9.94 -16.48
N ALA A 88 -13.70 -9.35 -16.58
CA ALA A 88 -13.97 -8.02 -16.05
C ALA A 88 -13.70 -7.94 -14.53
N SER A 89 -14.06 -9.00 -13.79
CA SER A 89 -13.74 -9.13 -12.36
C SER A 89 -12.22 -9.17 -12.13
N ALA A 90 -11.46 -9.90 -12.95
CA ALA A 90 -10.01 -9.96 -12.85
C ALA A 90 -9.35 -8.61 -13.12
N VAL A 91 -9.81 -7.87 -14.15
CA VAL A 91 -9.35 -6.52 -14.47
C VAL A 91 -9.58 -5.57 -13.29
N SER A 92 -10.77 -5.58 -12.69
CA SER A 92 -11.08 -4.75 -11.51
C SER A 92 -10.11 -5.02 -10.36
N ARG A 93 -9.78 -6.28 -10.07
CA ARG A 93 -8.81 -6.65 -9.03
C ARG A 93 -7.40 -6.12 -9.33
N VAL A 94 -6.94 -6.22 -10.57
CA VAL A 94 -5.62 -5.71 -10.95
C VAL A 94 -5.58 -4.18 -10.87
N ASP A 95 -6.65 -3.48 -11.24
CA ASP A 95 -6.76 -2.02 -11.12
C ASP A 95 -6.68 -1.56 -9.65
N VAL A 96 -7.26 -2.32 -8.71
CA VAL A 96 -7.14 -2.04 -7.26
C VAL A 96 -5.69 -2.11 -6.80
N VAL A 97 -4.96 -3.16 -7.20
CA VAL A 97 -3.54 -3.34 -6.86
C VAL A 97 -2.69 -2.23 -7.47
N ALA A 98 -2.93 -1.89 -8.74
CA ALA A 98 -2.21 -0.82 -9.43
C ALA A 98 -2.41 0.55 -8.73
N LYS A 99 -3.64 0.88 -8.30
CA LYS A 99 -3.93 2.14 -7.59
C LYS A 99 -3.20 2.28 -6.26
N VAL A 100 -3.03 1.18 -5.52
CA VAL A 100 -2.24 1.21 -4.27
C VAL A 100 -0.78 1.44 -4.57
N HIS A 101 -0.26 0.75 -5.58
CA HIS A 101 1.11 0.92 -6.03
C HIS A 101 1.40 2.35 -6.53
N ASP A 102 0.40 3.04 -7.07
CA ASP A 102 0.52 4.44 -7.49
C ASP A 102 0.56 5.42 -6.31
N ARG A 103 -0.24 5.19 -5.26
CA ARG A 103 -0.26 6.04 -4.05
C ARG A 103 0.99 5.90 -3.18
N LEU A 104 1.65 4.74 -3.22
CA LEU A 104 2.94 4.48 -2.58
C LEU A 104 4.05 5.47 -2.99
N ARG A 105 3.94 6.07 -4.17
CA ARG A 105 4.94 6.98 -4.73
C ARG A 105 4.83 8.41 -4.17
N ASP A 106 3.64 8.82 -3.77
CA ASP A 106 3.39 10.22 -3.39
C ASP A 106 3.84 10.53 -1.94
N THR A 107 4.14 9.51 -1.14
CA THR A 107 4.63 9.66 0.24
C THR A 107 6.04 9.07 0.38
N ALA A 108 7.04 9.78 -0.15
CA ALA A 108 8.45 9.38 -0.12
C ALA A 108 9.04 9.21 1.30
N ASP A 109 8.38 9.71 2.35
CA ASP A 109 8.85 9.60 3.74
C ASP A 109 7.94 8.78 4.68
N SER A 110 6.79 8.30 4.20
CA SER A 110 5.89 7.47 5.01
C SER A 110 5.25 6.41 4.14
N ASN A 111 5.67 5.15 4.30
CA ASN A 111 5.06 3.95 3.69
C ASN A 111 3.65 3.66 4.26
N ARG A 112 2.90 4.71 4.60
CA ARG A 112 1.59 4.72 5.23
C ARG A 112 0.59 5.36 4.28
N ILE A 113 -0.56 4.72 4.13
CA ILE A 113 -1.65 5.18 3.28
C ILE A 113 -2.81 5.58 4.18
N ASP A 114 -3.34 6.79 3.97
CA ASP A 114 -4.64 7.21 4.50
C ASP A 114 -5.73 6.33 3.88
N LEU A 115 -6.30 5.48 4.73
CA LEU A 115 -7.30 4.50 4.33
C LEU A 115 -8.63 5.15 3.94
N ALA A 116 -9.01 6.28 4.57
CA ALA A 116 -10.26 6.96 4.28
C ALA A 116 -10.26 7.50 2.84
N ALA A 117 -9.26 8.30 2.49
CA ALA A 117 -9.11 8.82 1.14
C ALA A 117 -8.95 7.71 0.08
N TYR A 118 -8.43 6.54 0.46
CA TYR A 118 -8.26 5.40 -0.44
C TYR A 118 -9.58 4.68 -0.70
N ILE A 119 -10.34 4.35 0.34
CA ILE A 119 -11.62 3.65 0.22
C ILE A 119 -12.67 4.54 -0.47
N GLU A 120 -12.69 5.84 -0.17
CA GLU A 120 -13.57 6.79 -0.88
C GLU A 120 -13.31 6.80 -2.39
N ALA A 121 -12.04 6.87 -2.80
CA ALA A 121 -11.66 6.86 -4.22
C ALA A 121 -11.99 5.52 -4.90
N LEU A 122 -11.83 4.41 -4.19
CA LEU A 122 -12.19 3.08 -4.68
C LEU A 122 -13.71 2.96 -4.90
N CYS A 123 -14.50 3.27 -3.88
CA CYS A 123 -15.96 3.23 -3.94
C CYS A 123 -16.52 4.21 -4.99
N GLY A 124 -15.95 5.41 -5.12
CA GLY A 124 -16.31 6.35 -6.18
C GLY A 124 -16.04 5.80 -7.59
N SER A 125 -14.91 5.08 -7.76
CA SER A 125 -14.62 4.40 -9.03
C SER A 125 -15.62 3.29 -9.35
N LEU A 126 -16.01 2.50 -8.34
CA LEU A 126 -17.00 1.43 -8.49
C LEU A 126 -18.40 1.97 -8.80
N ALA A 127 -18.81 3.03 -8.09
CA ALA A 127 -20.07 3.73 -8.37
C ALA A 127 -20.12 4.25 -9.82
N ASN A 128 -19.01 4.81 -10.31
CA ASN A 128 -18.92 5.28 -11.70
C ASN A 128 -18.98 4.14 -12.72
N PHE A 129 -18.31 3.02 -12.47
CA PHE A 129 -18.33 1.86 -13.36
C PHE A 129 -19.74 1.26 -13.52
N HIS A 130 -20.56 1.33 -12.48
CA HIS A 130 -21.95 0.85 -12.50
C HIS A 130 -22.99 1.93 -12.81
N ARG A 131 -22.56 3.18 -13.00
CA ARG A 131 -23.44 4.31 -13.31
C ARG A 131 -24.12 4.09 -14.66
N GLY A 132 -25.46 4.15 -14.67
CA GLY A 132 -26.28 3.92 -15.87
C GLY A 132 -26.77 2.49 -16.07
N VAL A 133 -26.24 1.50 -15.33
CA VAL A 133 -26.73 0.11 -15.38
C VAL A 133 -27.69 -0.18 -14.22
N ARG A 134 -27.47 0.42 -13.04
CA ARG A 134 -28.32 0.26 -11.84
C ARG A 134 -28.38 1.54 -11.01
N THR A 135 -29.49 1.78 -10.30
CA THR A 135 -29.65 2.93 -9.39
C THR A 135 -29.28 2.53 -7.95
N ILE A 136 -28.00 2.22 -7.74
CA ILE A 136 -27.48 1.83 -6.41
C ILE A 136 -26.53 2.92 -5.93
N SER A 137 -26.77 3.46 -4.73
CA SER A 137 -25.87 4.40 -4.07
C SER A 137 -24.82 3.66 -3.24
N ILE A 138 -23.62 4.21 -3.14
CA ILE A 138 -22.58 3.71 -2.23
C ILE A 138 -22.29 4.80 -1.21
N GLY A 139 -22.57 4.53 0.06
CA GLY A 139 -22.13 5.34 1.20
C GLY A 139 -20.81 4.80 1.75
N VAL A 140 -19.94 5.72 2.17
CA VAL A 140 -18.64 5.38 2.75
C VAL A 140 -18.47 6.12 4.06
N HIS A 141 -18.19 5.37 5.12
CA HIS A 141 -17.76 5.90 6.41
C HIS A 141 -16.43 5.24 6.76
N CYS A 142 -15.37 6.03 6.82
CA CYS A 142 -14.05 5.54 7.20
C CYS A 142 -13.45 6.43 8.27
N GLU A 143 -12.98 5.83 9.36
CA GLU A 143 -12.16 6.53 10.34
C GLU A 143 -10.79 6.89 9.74
N ASN A 144 -10.13 7.90 10.32
CA ASN A 144 -8.79 8.31 9.89
C ASN A 144 -7.75 7.28 10.37
N ILE A 145 -7.51 6.26 9.53
CA ILE A 145 -6.62 5.13 9.81
C ILE A 145 -5.49 5.15 8.79
N GLU A 146 -4.26 5.15 9.28
CA GLU A 146 -3.08 4.98 8.44
C GLU A 146 -2.54 3.55 8.52
N VAL A 147 -2.45 2.89 7.36
CA VAL A 147 -1.98 1.50 7.25
C VAL A 147 -0.80 1.38 6.29
N ARG A 148 -0.05 0.27 6.37
CA ARG A 148 0.96 -0.03 5.35
C ARG A 148 0.30 -0.24 3.99
N SER A 149 1.02 0.03 2.93
CA SER A 149 0.54 -0.17 1.56
C SER A 149 0.05 -1.58 1.25
N SER A 150 0.77 -2.61 1.68
CA SER A 150 0.34 -4.00 1.53
C SER A 150 -1.01 -4.27 2.20
N GLN A 151 -1.24 -3.68 3.38
CA GLN A 151 -2.51 -3.77 4.09
C GLN A 151 -3.61 -2.99 3.37
N ALA A 152 -3.33 -1.78 2.87
CA ALA A 152 -4.28 -1.00 2.07
C ALA A 152 -4.72 -1.77 0.81
N ALA A 153 -3.81 -2.46 0.12
CA ALA A 153 -4.14 -3.30 -1.03
C ALA A 153 -5.07 -4.46 -0.65
N SER A 154 -4.76 -5.18 0.43
CA SER A 154 -5.62 -6.27 0.93
C SER A 154 -7.01 -5.76 1.31
N ILE A 155 -7.09 -4.64 2.05
CA ILE A 155 -8.36 -4.02 2.44
C ILE A 155 -9.14 -3.55 1.21
N GLY A 156 -8.48 -2.90 0.25
CA GLY A 156 -9.11 -2.44 -1.00
C GLY A 156 -9.66 -3.60 -1.83
N LEU A 157 -8.95 -4.72 -1.91
CA LEU A 157 -9.44 -5.93 -2.57
C LEU A 157 -10.66 -6.52 -1.85
N ILE A 158 -10.64 -6.58 -0.51
CA ILE A 158 -11.78 -7.03 0.30
C ILE A 158 -13.00 -6.15 0.01
N VAL A 159 -12.86 -4.82 0.11
CA VAL A 159 -13.96 -3.87 -0.16
C VAL A 159 -14.47 -4.02 -1.59
N ASN A 160 -13.59 -4.10 -2.59
CA ASN A 160 -13.97 -4.26 -3.98
C ASN A 160 -14.83 -5.51 -4.19
N GLU A 161 -14.42 -6.65 -3.63
CA GLU A 161 -15.17 -7.91 -3.75
C GLU A 161 -16.50 -7.87 -3.01
N LEU A 162 -16.54 -7.31 -1.81
CA LEU A 162 -17.77 -7.18 -1.03
C LEU A 162 -18.79 -6.29 -1.73
N VAL A 163 -18.37 -5.10 -2.16
CA VAL A 163 -19.22 -4.15 -2.89
C VAL A 163 -19.68 -4.75 -4.22
N THR A 164 -18.78 -5.37 -4.98
CA THR A 164 -19.12 -6.06 -6.25
C THR A 164 -20.14 -7.18 -6.03
N ASN A 165 -20.04 -7.91 -4.93
CA ASN A 165 -21.03 -8.94 -4.58
C ASN A 165 -22.41 -8.34 -4.29
N CYS A 166 -22.48 -7.21 -3.59
CA CYS A 166 -23.75 -6.50 -3.41
C CYS A 166 -24.35 -6.10 -4.76
N PHE A 167 -23.56 -5.51 -5.67
CA PHE A 167 -24.02 -5.20 -7.02
C PHE A 167 -24.51 -6.44 -7.79
N LYS A 168 -23.85 -7.59 -7.67
CA LYS A 168 -24.23 -8.81 -8.40
C LYS A 168 -25.47 -9.48 -7.84
N TYR A 169 -25.61 -9.55 -6.51
CA TYR A 169 -26.55 -10.46 -5.86
C TYR A 169 -27.62 -9.78 -5.01
N ALA A 170 -27.35 -8.60 -4.43
CA ALA A 170 -28.28 -7.95 -3.50
C ALA A 170 -29.46 -7.26 -4.21
N PHE A 171 -29.26 -6.83 -5.46
CA PHE A 171 -30.23 -6.01 -6.21
C PHE A 171 -30.60 -6.63 -7.56
N PRO A 172 -31.35 -7.75 -7.60
CA PRO A 172 -31.80 -8.36 -8.85
C PRO A 172 -32.73 -7.42 -9.63
N GLU A 173 -32.85 -7.68 -10.95
CA GLU A 173 -33.79 -6.98 -11.85
C GLU A 173 -33.67 -5.44 -11.87
N GLY A 174 -32.48 -4.90 -11.59
CA GLY A 174 -32.25 -3.45 -11.61
C GLY A 174 -32.87 -2.70 -10.44
N ARG A 175 -33.23 -3.42 -9.36
CA ARG A 175 -33.73 -2.84 -8.11
C ARG A 175 -32.81 -1.71 -7.63
N ARG A 176 -33.43 -0.63 -7.13
CA ARG A 176 -32.71 0.45 -6.46
C ARG A 176 -32.28 0.02 -5.07
N GLY A 177 -31.18 0.58 -4.58
CA GLY A 177 -30.74 0.30 -3.22
C GLY A 177 -29.51 1.10 -2.82
N ALA A 178 -28.99 0.77 -1.65
CA ALA A 178 -27.82 1.39 -1.07
C ALA A 178 -26.87 0.29 -0.56
N VAL A 179 -25.58 0.56 -0.73
CA VAL A 179 -24.49 -0.20 -0.13
C VAL A 179 -23.74 0.74 0.79
N GLU A 180 -23.58 0.36 2.05
CA GLU A 180 -22.82 1.13 3.03
C GLU A 180 -21.50 0.40 3.31
N VAL A 181 -20.40 1.14 3.17
CA VAL A 181 -19.05 0.66 3.49
C VAL A 181 -18.56 1.40 4.72
N ASP A 182 -18.33 0.65 5.80
CA ASP A 182 -17.89 1.18 7.08
C ASP A 182 -16.53 0.58 7.45
N VAL A 183 -15.54 1.43 7.70
CA VAL A 183 -14.18 1.02 8.05
C VAL A 183 -13.75 1.75 9.32
N ARG A 184 -13.48 0.99 10.39
CA ARG A 184 -13.16 1.54 11.71
C ARG A 184 -12.03 0.79 12.39
N ALA A 185 -11.31 1.48 13.26
CA ALA A 185 -10.38 0.85 14.18
C ALA A 185 -11.14 0.37 15.41
N LYS A 186 -10.88 -0.86 15.84
CA LYS A 186 -11.39 -1.42 17.08
C LYS A 186 -10.27 -2.20 17.76
N ASP A 187 -9.82 -1.71 18.91
CA ASP A 187 -8.67 -2.25 19.63
C ASP A 187 -7.44 -2.36 18.69
N ASP A 188 -6.83 -3.55 18.59
CA ASP A 188 -5.72 -3.84 17.68
C ASP A 188 -6.19 -4.38 16.30
N SER A 189 -7.43 -4.11 15.92
CA SER A 189 -8.01 -4.58 14.66
C SER A 189 -8.62 -3.44 13.83
N ILE A 190 -8.67 -3.66 12.53
CA ILE A 190 -9.44 -2.87 11.58
C ILE A 190 -10.67 -3.71 11.22
N LEU A 191 -11.85 -3.13 11.36
CA LEU A 191 -13.11 -3.73 10.96
C LEU A 191 -13.57 -3.10 9.65
N VAL A 192 -13.74 -3.93 8.64
CA VAL A 192 -14.32 -3.57 7.34
C VAL A 192 -15.71 -4.20 7.28
N THR A 193 -16.74 -3.37 7.31
CA THR A 193 -18.13 -3.79 7.25
C THR A 193 -18.76 -3.30 5.96
N VAL A 194 -19.39 -4.20 5.20
CA VAL A 194 -20.17 -3.84 4.02
C VAL A 194 -21.60 -4.34 4.22
N GLN A 195 -22.54 -3.41 4.13
CA GLN A 195 -23.98 -3.66 4.28
C GLN A 195 -24.69 -3.32 2.97
N ASP A 196 -25.70 -4.11 2.62
CA ASP A 196 -26.66 -3.77 1.58
C ASP A 196 -28.09 -3.82 2.15
N ASN A 197 -29.01 -3.08 1.52
CA ASN A 197 -30.46 -3.16 1.78
C ASN A 197 -31.19 -3.99 0.70
N GLY A 198 -30.52 -5.02 0.19
CA GLY A 198 -31.02 -5.86 -0.90
C GLY A 198 -31.99 -6.96 -0.47
N VAL A 199 -32.04 -8.02 -1.27
CA VAL A 199 -32.96 -9.17 -1.08
C VAL A 199 -32.56 -10.13 0.06
N GLY A 200 -31.46 -9.86 0.78
CA GLY A 200 -31.02 -10.65 1.93
C GLY A 200 -29.76 -11.48 1.68
N CYS A 201 -29.19 -12.06 2.75
CA CYS A 201 -28.03 -12.95 2.62
C CYS A 201 -28.44 -14.29 1.97
N PRO A 202 -27.75 -14.77 0.92
CA PRO A 202 -27.96 -16.13 0.43
C PRO A 202 -27.64 -17.15 1.53
N LEU A 203 -28.57 -18.07 1.80
CA LEU A 203 -28.49 -19.10 2.85
C LEU A 203 -27.32 -20.07 2.67
N GLU A 204 -26.91 -20.28 1.41
CA GLU A 204 -25.70 -21.03 1.07
C GLU A 204 -24.76 -20.10 0.30
N GLY A 205 -23.60 -19.82 0.91
CA GLY A 205 -22.54 -19.07 0.25
C GLY A 205 -22.03 -19.88 -0.93
N LYS A 206 -22.59 -19.69 -2.14
CA LYS A 206 -21.95 -20.16 -3.37
C LYS A 206 -20.51 -19.66 -3.33
N SER A 207 -19.56 -20.60 -3.18
CA SER A 207 -18.13 -20.35 -2.96
C SER A 207 -17.51 -19.82 -4.26
N GLY A 208 -17.87 -18.60 -4.62
CA GLY A 208 -17.28 -17.89 -5.73
C GLY A 208 -15.83 -17.50 -5.41
N LEU A 209 -15.06 -17.24 -6.46
CA LEU A 209 -13.66 -16.81 -6.34
C LEU A 209 -13.51 -15.54 -5.47
N GLY A 210 -14.51 -14.66 -5.43
CA GLY A 210 -14.53 -13.47 -4.56
C GLY A 210 -14.58 -13.81 -3.08
N THR A 211 -15.51 -14.68 -2.67
CA THR A 211 -15.64 -15.12 -1.27
C THR A 211 -14.37 -15.83 -0.79
N ARG A 212 -13.77 -16.67 -1.64
CA ARG A 212 -12.48 -17.34 -1.33
C ARG A 212 -11.33 -16.34 -1.17
N LEU A 213 -11.27 -15.32 -2.03
CA LEU A 213 -10.25 -14.27 -1.93
C LEU A 213 -10.38 -13.50 -0.61
N ILE A 214 -11.60 -13.12 -0.22
CA ILE A 214 -11.86 -12.42 1.04
C ILE A 214 -11.40 -13.27 2.23
N SER A 215 -11.76 -14.57 2.27
CA SER A 215 -11.32 -15.48 3.33
C SER A 215 -9.79 -15.65 3.39
N LEU A 216 -9.14 -15.73 2.23
CA LEU A 216 -7.68 -15.84 2.15
C LEU A 216 -6.98 -14.58 2.66
N LEU A 217 -7.42 -13.40 2.22
CA LEU A 217 -6.85 -12.12 2.65
C LEU A 217 -7.10 -11.87 4.15
N ALA A 218 -8.30 -12.19 4.64
CA ALA A 218 -8.61 -12.10 6.07
C ALA A 218 -7.68 -13.01 6.88
N SER A 219 -7.49 -14.27 6.47
CA SER A 219 -6.58 -15.22 7.14
C SER A 219 -5.13 -14.73 7.15
N GLN A 220 -4.64 -14.21 6.02
CA GLN A 220 -3.28 -13.64 5.92
C GLN A 220 -3.07 -12.47 6.91
N MET A 221 -4.12 -11.69 7.15
CA MET A 221 -4.12 -10.58 8.10
C MET A 221 -4.56 -10.98 9.52
N LYS A 222 -4.50 -12.29 9.86
CA LYS A 222 -4.89 -12.85 11.17
C LYS A 222 -6.32 -12.44 11.59
N GLY A 223 -7.19 -12.34 10.60
CA GLY A 223 -8.55 -11.84 10.69
C GLY A 223 -9.60 -12.92 10.51
N ALA A 224 -10.87 -12.51 10.61
CA ALA A 224 -12.03 -13.37 10.43
C ALA A 224 -13.13 -12.67 9.64
N VAL A 225 -13.90 -13.46 8.88
CA VAL A 225 -15.05 -13.01 8.11
C VAL A 225 -16.31 -13.50 8.78
N THR A 226 -17.23 -12.58 9.08
CA THR A 226 -18.55 -12.89 9.62
C THR A 226 -19.61 -12.33 8.69
N ARG A 227 -20.66 -13.11 8.44
CA ARG A 227 -21.82 -12.69 7.65
C ARG A 227 -23.07 -12.82 8.51
N ARG A 228 -23.90 -11.79 8.51
CA ARG A 228 -25.19 -11.82 9.23
C ARG A 228 -26.32 -11.27 8.36
N PRO A 229 -27.49 -11.94 8.33
CA PRO A 229 -28.68 -11.36 7.72
C PRO A 229 -29.15 -10.15 8.51
N LEU A 230 -29.64 -9.14 7.81
CA LEU A 230 -30.31 -7.97 8.39
C LEU A 230 -31.83 -8.10 8.19
N SER A 231 -32.62 -7.22 8.81
CA SER A 231 -34.06 -7.12 8.54
C SER A 231 -34.34 -6.83 7.07
N GLU A 232 -33.48 -6.04 6.44
CA GLU A 232 -33.41 -5.84 5.00
C GLU A 232 -31.96 -5.97 4.55
N GLY A 233 -31.68 -6.92 3.65
CA GLY A 233 -30.36 -7.13 3.07
C GLY A 233 -29.39 -7.95 3.94
N CYS A 234 -28.10 -7.68 3.76
CA CYS A 234 -27.02 -8.51 4.28
C CYS A 234 -25.87 -7.65 4.80
N GLU A 235 -25.26 -8.07 5.91
CA GLU A 235 -23.98 -7.52 6.35
C GLU A 235 -22.88 -8.58 6.22
N VAL A 236 -21.74 -8.15 5.69
CA VAL A 236 -20.48 -8.88 5.81
C VAL A 236 -19.47 -8.00 6.50
N GLN A 237 -18.91 -8.51 7.60
CA GLN A 237 -17.84 -7.87 8.35
C GLN A 237 -16.57 -8.71 8.25
N VAL A 238 -15.46 -8.03 8.04
CA VAL A 238 -14.12 -8.61 8.04
C VAL A 238 -13.29 -7.90 9.09
N SER A 239 -12.84 -8.65 10.09
CA SER A 239 -11.85 -8.19 11.06
C SER A 239 -10.45 -8.50 10.55
N LEU A 240 -9.52 -7.58 10.74
CA LEU A 240 -8.14 -7.65 10.25
C LEU A 240 -7.21 -7.12 11.35
N ALA A 241 -6.13 -7.82 11.69
CA ALA A 241 -5.18 -7.31 12.68
C ALA A 241 -4.43 -6.09 12.14
N ARG A 242 -4.29 -5.05 12.96
CA ARG A 242 -3.73 -3.75 12.57
C ARG A 242 -2.25 -3.81 12.20
N ASP A 243 -1.48 -4.69 12.84
CA ASP A 243 -0.03 -4.81 12.67
C ASP A 243 0.43 -6.06 11.88
N ALA A 244 -0.51 -6.81 11.29
CA ALA A 244 -0.22 -8.01 10.50
C ALA A 244 0.67 -7.75 9.28
#